data_AF-A0A6L7CQ83-F1
#
_entry.id   AF-A0A6L7CQ83-F1
#
_cell.length_a   1.000
_cell.length_b   1.000
_cell.length_c   1.000
_cell.angle_alpha   90.00
_cell.angle_beta   90.00
_cell.angle_gamma   90.00
#
_symmetry.space_group_name_H-M   'P 1'
#
loop_
_entity.id
_entity.type
_entity.pdbx_description
1 polymer ?
#
loop_
_entity_poly.entity_id
_entity_poly.type
_entity_poly.pdbx_seq_one_letter_code
_entity_poly.pdbx_strand_id
1 'polypeptide(L)'
;MTLEETVLAIRLHKLAVALGVFMVSAPAFSHGHHSHGKPLTEVEQKAANGVFDDANVQNRKLSDWDGVWQSVYPLLQSGKLDPVFQKKADADKTKTFAEIKDYY
;
A
#
# COMPACT_ATOMS: atom_id res chain seq x y z
N MET A 1 -14.91 -6.36 -51.03
CA MET A 1 -14.69 -5.46 -49.88
C MET A 1 -14.74 -4.04 -50.39
N THR A 2 -15.67 -3.23 -49.87
CA THR A 2 -15.97 -1.88 -50.36
C THR A 2 -15.05 -0.84 -49.73
N LEU A 3 -14.92 0.34 -50.35
CA LEU A 3 -14.08 1.44 -49.83
C LEU A 3 -14.49 1.89 -48.42
N GLU A 4 -15.78 1.77 -48.09
CA GLU A 4 -16.32 2.10 -46.76
C GLU A 4 -15.84 1.10 -45.70
N GLU A 5 -15.76 -0.19 -46.04
CA GLU A 5 -15.29 -1.24 -45.13
C GLU A 5 -13.79 -1.08 -44.81
N THR A 6 -12.97 -0.68 -45.80
CA THR A 6 -11.55 -0.42 -45.58
C THR A 6 -11.32 0.84 -44.74
N VAL A 7 -12.09 1.91 -44.95
CA VAL A 7 -11.99 3.13 -44.14
C VAL A 7 -12.41 2.87 -42.69
N LEU A 8 -13.49 2.12 -42.46
CA LEU A 8 -13.94 1.75 -41.12
C LEU A 8 -12.92 0.88 -40.39
N ALA A 9 -12.34 -0.11 -41.08
CA ALA A 9 -11.30 -0.97 -40.52
C ALA A 9 -10.06 -0.18 -40.10
N ILE A 10 -9.63 0.81 -40.90
CA ILE A 10 -8.48 1.67 -40.58
C ILE A 10 -8.76 2.54 -39.34
N ARG A 11 -9.97 3.10 -39.22
CA ARG A 11 -10.36 3.90 -38.04
C ARG A 11 -10.38 3.06 -36.77
N LEU A 12 -10.90 1.83 -36.85
CA LEU A 12 -10.95 0.90 -35.72
C LEU A 12 -9.55 0.48 -35.25
N HIS A 13 -8.64 0.21 -36.19
CA HIS A 13 -7.25 -0.11 -35.86
C HIS A 13 -6.53 1.06 -35.19
N LYS A 14 -6.71 2.29 -35.68
CA LYS A 14 -6.12 3.48 -35.05
C LYS A 14 -6.65 3.69 -33.62
N LEU A 15 -7.94 3.44 -33.39
CA LEU A 15 -8.54 3.52 -32.06
C LEU A 15 -7.98 2.44 -31.12
N ALA A 16 -7.83 1.21 -31.61
CA ALA A 16 -7.27 0.10 -30.83
C ALA A 16 -5.80 0.33 -30.45
N VAL A 17 -4.99 0.87 -31.38
CA VAL A 17 -3.59 1.24 -31.10
C VAL A 17 -3.51 2.37 -30.06
N ALA A 18 -4.34 3.41 -30.18
CA ALA A 18 -4.38 4.51 -29.22
C ALA A 18 -4.76 4.04 -27.80
N LEU A 19 -5.73 3.14 -27.68
CA LEU A 19 -6.15 2.56 -26.40
C LEU A 19 -5.09 1.63 -25.80
N GLY A 20 -4.39 0.87 -26.64
CA GLY A 20 -3.28 0.02 -26.21
C GLY A 20 -2.10 0.80 -25.64
N VAL A 21 -1.74 1.93 -26.26
CA VAL A 21 -0.68 2.83 -25.76
C VAL A 21 -1.06 3.48 -24.42
N PHE A 22 -2.34 3.79 -24.21
CA PHE A 22 -2.83 4.37 -22.95
C PHE A 22 -2.79 3.37 -21.78
N MET A 23 -3.01 2.07 -22.02
CA MET A 23 -3.02 1.03 -20.99
C MET A 23 -1.62 0.63 -20.50
N VAL A 24 -0.57 0.81 -21.31
CA VAL A 24 0.79 0.33 -21.02
C VAL A 24 1.64 1.33 -20.22
N SER A 25 1.23 2.59 -20.11
CA SER A 25 2.04 3.66 -19.49
C SER A 25 1.98 3.74 -17.95
N ALA A 26 1.25 2.85 -17.27
CA ALA A 26 0.87 3.08 -15.87
C ALA A 26 1.87 2.67 -14.75
N PRO A 27 2.81 1.69 -14.84
CA PRO A 27 3.54 1.27 -13.64
C PRO A 27 5.03 1.66 -13.60
N ALA A 28 5.47 2.75 -14.24
CA ALA A 28 6.91 3.07 -14.28
C ALA A 28 7.44 3.96 -13.12
N PHE A 29 6.61 4.44 -12.18
CA PHE A 29 7.02 5.51 -11.24
C PHE A 29 6.64 5.39 -9.75
N SER A 30 6.32 4.21 -9.20
CA SER A 30 5.93 4.15 -7.77
C SER A 30 7.08 4.00 -6.76
N HIS A 31 8.28 4.51 -7.04
CA HIS A 31 9.40 4.48 -6.06
C HIS A 31 9.61 5.88 -5.45
N GLY A 32 8.72 6.25 -4.52
CA GLY A 32 8.87 7.45 -3.69
C GLY A 32 9.74 7.21 -2.46
N HIS A 33 10.09 8.28 -1.75
CA HIS A 33 10.79 8.19 -0.46
C HIS A 33 9.81 7.63 0.59
N HIS A 34 10.00 6.36 0.99
CA HIS A 34 9.16 5.68 1.99
C HIS A 34 9.51 6.04 3.45
N SER A 35 10.38 7.02 3.66
CA SER A 35 10.80 7.47 5.00
C SER A 35 10.10 8.78 5.33
N HIS A 36 9.65 8.87 6.57
CA HIS A 36 9.03 10.06 7.12
C HIS A 36 9.76 10.44 8.41
N GLY A 37 10.18 11.69 8.53
CA GLY A 37 10.86 12.21 9.71
C GLY A 37 12.34 11.83 9.83
N LYS A 38 12.89 12.02 11.02
CA LYS A 38 14.26 11.59 11.35
C LYS A 38 14.26 10.10 11.67
N PRO A 39 15.32 9.35 11.31
CA PRO A 39 15.48 7.97 11.78
C PRO A 39 15.45 7.90 13.30
N LEU A 40 14.85 6.82 13.83
CA LEU A 40 14.85 6.57 15.28
C LEU A 40 16.27 6.34 15.78
N THR A 41 16.59 6.91 16.93
CA THR A 41 17.75 6.53 17.73
C THR A 41 17.60 5.10 18.24
N GLU A 42 18.68 4.48 18.71
CA GLU A 42 18.62 3.13 19.27
C GLU A 42 17.65 3.03 20.47
N VAL A 43 17.62 4.07 21.31
CA VAL A 43 16.71 4.15 22.46
C VAL A 43 15.25 4.22 22.00
N GLU A 44 14.94 5.08 21.01
CA GLU A 44 13.59 5.19 20.45
C GLU A 44 13.16 3.90 19.73
N GLN A 45 14.07 3.23 19.03
CA GLN A 45 13.79 1.95 18.37
C GLN A 45 13.50 0.83 19.38
N LYS A 46 14.23 0.78 20.50
CA LYS A 46 13.92 -0.15 21.61
C LYS A 46 12.58 0.17 22.24
N ALA A 47 12.28 1.45 22.49
CA ALA A 47 10.99 1.88 23.01
C ALA A 47 9.83 1.49 22.06
N ALA A 48 9.99 1.67 20.75
CA ALA A 48 9.01 1.26 19.74
C ALA A 48 8.77 -0.26 19.71
N ASN A 49 9.76 -1.06 20.12
CA ASN A 49 9.66 -2.51 20.28
C ASN A 49 9.15 -2.93 21.68
N GLY A 50 8.73 -1.99 22.52
CA GLY A 50 8.18 -2.26 23.85
C GLY A 50 9.22 -2.41 24.97
N VAL A 51 10.47 -1.97 24.77
CA VAL A 51 11.54 -2.03 25.77
C VAL A 51 11.98 -0.62 26.16
N PHE A 52 11.56 -0.14 27.32
CA PHE A 52 11.91 1.17 27.86
C PHE A 52 11.74 1.21 29.39
N ASP A 53 12.46 2.12 30.04
CA ASP A 53 12.25 2.44 31.46
C ASP A 53 11.12 3.47 31.62
N ASP A 54 10.29 3.34 32.64
CA ASP A 54 9.17 4.27 32.94
C ASP A 54 9.63 5.72 33.04
N ALA A 55 10.85 5.96 33.54
CA ALA A 55 11.45 7.29 33.65
C ALA A 55 11.62 8.00 32.29
N ASN A 56 11.62 7.25 31.18
CA ASN A 56 11.73 7.78 29.83
C ASN A 56 10.36 8.15 29.23
N VAL A 57 9.24 7.80 29.87
CA VAL A 57 7.90 8.17 29.41
C VAL A 57 7.64 9.65 29.68
N GLN A 58 7.10 10.35 28.67
CA GLN A 58 6.87 11.79 28.73
C GLN A 58 5.46 12.14 28.26
N ASN A 59 4.97 13.28 28.77
CA ASN A 59 3.71 13.86 28.29
C ASN A 59 3.82 14.27 26.81
N ARG A 60 2.73 14.08 26.07
CA ARG A 60 2.64 14.43 24.64
C ARG A 60 1.47 15.38 24.41
N LYS A 61 1.61 16.23 23.39
CA LYS A 61 0.56 17.18 23.00
C LYS A 61 -0.39 16.53 22.01
N LEU A 62 -1.64 16.99 21.98
CA LEU A 62 -2.61 16.52 20.98
C LEU A 62 -2.12 16.75 19.53
N SER A 63 -1.32 17.80 19.31
CA SER A 63 -0.76 18.15 18.01
C SER A 63 0.15 17.08 17.41
N ASP A 64 0.64 16.12 18.20
CA ASP A 64 1.36 14.96 17.68
C ASP A 64 0.50 14.08 16.76
N TRP A 65 -0.83 14.23 16.84
CA TRP A 65 -1.81 13.53 16.01
C TRP A 65 -2.63 14.49 15.12
N ASP A 66 -2.19 15.74 14.92
CA ASP A 66 -2.86 16.68 14.02
C ASP A 66 -2.84 16.15 12.59
N GLY A 67 -4.01 16.20 11.93
CA GLY A 67 -4.19 15.72 10.58
C GLY A 67 -5.55 15.05 10.38
N VAL A 68 -5.76 14.52 9.16
CA VAL A 68 -6.95 13.73 8.83
C VAL A 68 -6.54 12.27 8.74
N TRP A 69 -7.24 11.42 9.47
CA TRP A 69 -6.93 10.00 9.59
C TRP A 69 -8.02 9.16 8.92
N GLN A 70 -7.61 8.10 8.21
CA GLN A 70 -8.51 7.14 7.61
C GLN A 70 -8.45 5.82 8.38
N SER A 71 -9.61 5.19 8.61
CA SER A 71 -9.65 3.82 9.13
C SER A 71 -9.09 2.85 8.09
N VAL A 72 -8.30 1.87 8.55
CA VAL A 72 -7.79 0.78 7.70
C VAL A 72 -8.78 -0.38 7.58
N TYR A 73 -9.85 -0.41 8.38
CA TYR A 73 -10.83 -1.50 8.38
C TYR A 73 -11.49 -1.76 7.01
N PRO A 74 -11.88 -0.73 6.22
CA PRO A 74 -12.37 -0.97 4.86
C PRO A 74 -11.35 -1.66 3.94
N LEU A 75 -10.05 -1.45 4.15
CA LEU A 75 -8.99 -2.12 3.38
C LEU A 75 -8.88 -3.60 3.76
N LEU A 76 -9.12 -3.94 5.03
CA LEU A 76 -9.24 -5.31 5.50
C LEU A 76 -10.45 -5.98 4.84
N GLN A 77 -11.62 -5.35 4.90
CA GLN A 77 -12.86 -5.87 4.31
C GLN A 77 -12.74 -6.07 2.79
N SER A 78 -12.03 -5.17 2.10
CA SER A 78 -11.82 -5.29 0.65
C SER A 78 -10.71 -6.28 0.26
N GLY A 79 -10.05 -6.93 1.22
CA GLY A 79 -8.93 -7.85 0.97
C GLY A 79 -7.62 -7.18 0.54
N LYS A 80 -7.53 -5.84 0.59
CA LYS A 80 -6.31 -5.10 0.16
C LYS A 80 -5.14 -5.29 1.11
N LEU A 81 -5.40 -5.74 2.35
CA LEU A 81 -4.37 -6.07 3.33
C LEU A 81 -3.92 -7.54 3.28
N ASP A 82 -4.51 -8.38 2.44
CA ASP A 82 -4.16 -9.81 2.34
C ASP A 82 -2.66 -10.03 2.06
N PRO A 83 -1.96 -9.25 1.20
CA PRO A 83 -0.51 -9.39 1.04
C PRO A 83 0.30 -9.16 2.33
N VAL A 84 -0.18 -8.30 3.24
CA VAL A 84 0.46 -8.06 4.54
C VAL A 84 0.31 -9.27 5.45
N PHE A 85 -0.89 -9.86 5.49
CA PHE A 85 -1.18 -11.04 6.31
C PHE A 85 -0.45 -12.28 5.79
N GLN A 86 -0.36 -12.45 4.47
CA GLN A 86 0.43 -13.53 3.86
C GLN A 86 1.89 -13.43 4.26
N LYS A 87 2.49 -12.23 4.13
CA LYS A 87 3.88 -12.01 4.54
C LYS A 87 4.12 -12.33 6.02
N LYS A 88 3.16 -12.01 6.90
CA LYS A 88 3.23 -12.37 8.33
C LYS A 88 3.14 -13.87 8.56
N ALA A 89 2.25 -14.58 7.89
CA ALA A 89 2.12 -16.05 7.97
C ALA A 89 3.36 -16.76 7.43
N ASP A 90 3.98 -16.22 6.37
CA ASP A 90 5.21 -16.78 5.84
C ASP A 90 6.38 -16.63 6.82
N ALA A 91 6.39 -15.55 7.60
CA ALA A 91 7.43 -15.27 8.60
C ALA A 91 7.21 -16.02 9.92
N ASP A 92 5.95 -16.14 10.36
CA ASP A 92 5.57 -16.82 11.61
C ASP A 92 5.01 -18.22 11.32
N LYS A 93 5.83 -19.25 11.57
CA LYS A 93 5.45 -20.66 11.33
C LYS A 93 4.42 -21.20 12.33
N THR A 94 4.04 -20.42 13.34
CA THR A 94 3.04 -20.81 14.35
C THR A 94 1.65 -20.29 14.05
N LYS A 95 1.50 -19.42 13.05
CA LYS A 95 0.22 -18.78 12.70
C LYS A 95 -0.10 -18.96 11.23
N THR A 96 -1.34 -19.31 10.96
CA THR A 96 -1.90 -19.34 9.61
C THR A 96 -2.32 -17.95 9.14
N PHE A 97 -2.47 -17.79 7.83
CA PHE A 97 -3.03 -16.57 7.24
C PHE A 97 -4.39 -16.21 7.84
N ALA A 98 -5.28 -17.21 8.04
CA ALA A 98 -6.62 -16.99 8.56
C ALA A 98 -6.60 -16.49 10.00
N GLU A 99 -5.77 -17.08 10.87
CA GLU A 99 -5.60 -16.62 12.25
C GLU A 99 -5.00 -15.21 12.33
N ILE A 100 -4.07 -14.87 11.44
CA ILE A 100 -3.52 -13.51 11.37
C ILE A 100 -4.58 -12.53 10.90
N LYS A 101 -5.36 -12.86 9.87
CA LYS A 101 -6.41 -11.98 9.35
C LYS A 101 -7.55 -11.76 10.34
N ASP A 102 -7.90 -12.76 11.15
CA ASP A 102 -8.92 -12.68 12.20
C ASP A 102 -8.46 -11.85 13.42
N TYR A 103 -7.15 -11.81 13.69
CA TYR A 103 -6.58 -10.96 14.74
C TYR A 103 -6.65 -9.45 14.42
N TYR A 104 -6.62 -9.08 13.13
CA TYR A 104 -6.69 -7.68 12.67
C TYR A 104 -8.12 -7.23 12.37
#